data_AF-A0A3C1GCK7-F1
#
_entry.id   AF-A0A3C1GCK7-F1
#
_cell.length_a   1.000
_cell.length_b   1.000
_cell.length_c   1.000
_cell.angle_alpha   90.00
_cell.angle_beta   90.00
_cell.angle_gamma   90.00
#
_symmetry.space_group_name_H-M   'P 1'
#
loop_
_entity.id
_entity.type
_entity.pdbx_description
1 polymer ?
#
loop_
_entity_poly.entity_id
_entity_poly.type
_entity_poly.pdbx_seq_one_letter_code
_entity_poly.pdbx_strand_id
1 'polypeptide(L)'
;MRLFLAMMSHETNTFSNVPTDRAQFEARNLHYGDDIVEAFRSTGTCLGGMIDAAERRGVRLVPSVAAAASPAGRVTSEIYAQLKERLLADLQAASPVDGVLLDLHGAMVPEGLDDGEGDLIEAVRKVVGPRIPVAVTLDHNILVVKSTIHYRAAFEPIAREIIEVDAPGLSSSNLERFDFKRVRRPIFPLDAETTYP
;
A
#
# COMPACT_ATOMS: atom_id res chain seq x y z
N MET A 1 5.34 28.25 2.28
CA MET A 1 4.73 27.02 2.84
C MET A 1 5.82 25.96 2.99
N ARG A 2 5.90 25.32 4.15
CA ARG A 2 6.84 24.24 4.50
C ARG A 2 6.06 22.96 4.78
N LEU A 3 6.23 21.95 3.94
CA LEU A 3 5.54 20.67 4.10
C LEU A 3 6.55 19.57 4.47
N PHE A 4 6.21 18.75 5.46
CA PHE A 4 6.97 17.53 5.78
C PHE A 4 6.63 16.44 4.76
N LEU A 5 7.62 15.65 4.34
CA LEU A 5 7.46 14.59 3.34
C LEU A 5 8.10 13.28 3.84
N ALA A 6 7.34 12.18 3.80
CA ALA A 6 7.86 10.84 4.08
C ALA A 6 7.07 9.76 3.33
N MET A 7 7.67 8.57 3.20
CA MET A 7 7.05 7.39 2.59
C MET A 7 7.35 6.13 3.41
N MET A 8 6.33 5.32 3.66
CA MET A 8 6.43 3.95 4.16
C MET A 8 5.42 3.08 3.41
N SER A 9 5.89 2.38 2.38
CA SER A 9 5.03 1.68 1.42
C SER A 9 5.38 0.19 1.33
N HIS A 10 4.47 -0.66 1.80
CA HIS A 10 4.59 -2.12 1.68
C HIS A 10 3.20 -2.78 1.64
N GLU A 11 3.04 -3.80 0.81
CA GLU A 11 1.84 -4.64 0.75
C GLU A 11 2.10 -5.95 1.47
N THR A 12 1.42 -6.21 2.60
CA THR A 12 1.63 -7.43 3.36
C THR A 12 0.70 -8.57 2.94
N ASN A 13 1.30 -9.70 2.60
CA ASN A 13 0.67 -11.01 2.60
C ASN A 13 0.98 -11.74 3.91
N THR A 14 0.02 -11.79 4.84
CA THR A 14 0.19 -12.41 6.16
C THR A 14 0.40 -13.94 6.13
N PHE A 15 0.20 -14.59 4.96
CA PHE A 15 0.49 -16.01 4.77
C PHE A 15 1.90 -16.28 4.22
N SER A 16 2.63 -15.25 3.79
CA SER A 16 4.01 -15.39 3.33
C SER A 16 4.93 -15.64 4.52
N ASN A 17 5.84 -16.61 4.36
CA ASN A 17 6.89 -16.92 5.33
C ASN A 17 8.19 -16.12 5.11
N VAL A 18 8.23 -15.24 4.11
CA VAL A 18 9.37 -14.34 3.85
C VAL A 18 9.09 -13.02 4.56
N PRO A 19 9.75 -12.71 5.69
CA PRO A 19 9.53 -11.45 6.39
C PRO A 19 10.05 -10.26 5.58
N THR A 20 9.45 -9.09 5.80
CA THR A 20 9.92 -7.83 5.22
C THR A 20 10.80 -7.13 6.23
N ASP A 21 12.11 -7.37 6.14
CA ASP A 21 13.13 -6.76 6.98
C ASP A 21 13.81 -5.56 6.29
N ARG A 22 14.84 -5.02 6.92
CA ARG A 22 15.66 -3.93 6.38
C ARG A 22 16.16 -4.22 4.96
N ALA A 23 16.63 -5.44 4.70
CA ALA A 23 17.21 -5.79 3.41
C ALA A 23 16.16 -5.70 2.28
N GLN A 24 14.88 -6.01 2.57
CA GLN A 24 13.80 -5.84 1.59
C GLN A 24 13.52 -4.38 1.23
N PHE A 25 13.64 -3.45 2.18
CA PHE A 25 13.53 -2.02 1.90
C PHE A 25 14.75 -1.51 1.13
N GLU A 26 15.95 -1.88 1.54
CA GLU A 26 17.20 -1.51 0.85
C GLU A 26 17.26 -2.04 -0.58
N ALA A 27 16.69 -3.23 -0.83
CA ALA A 27 16.64 -3.83 -2.16
C ALA A 27 15.73 -3.08 -3.15
N ARG A 28 14.75 -2.31 -2.66
CA ARG A 28 13.81 -1.56 -3.51
C ARG A 28 14.00 -0.06 -3.39
N ASN A 29 13.65 0.54 -2.25
CA ASN A 29 13.88 1.96 -1.97
C ASN A 29 14.02 2.18 -0.47
N LEU A 30 15.19 2.65 -0.02
CA LEU A 30 15.39 3.17 1.33
C LEU A 30 16.27 4.42 1.28
N HIS A 31 15.64 5.59 1.26
CA HIS A 31 16.29 6.89 1.14
C HIS A 31 15.99 7.77 2.36
N TYR A 32 16.90 8.70 2.64
CA TYR A 32 16.80 9.59 3.79
C TYR A 32 17.11 11.04 3.39
N GLY A 33 16.42 11.99 4.04
CA GLY A 33 16.67 13.42 3.87
C GLY A 33 16.59 13.85 2.42
N ASP A 34 17.53 14.71 2.02
CA ASP A 34 17.50 15.36 0.69
C ASP A 34 17.69 14.36 -0.46
N ASP A 35 18.27 13.18 -0.23
CA ASP A 35 18.40 12.11 -1.25
C ASP A 35 17.04 11.66 -1.79
N ILE A 36 15.97 11.82 -0.99
CA ILE A 36 14.60 11.47 -1.39
C ILE A 36 14.15 12.33 -2.57
N VAL A 37 14.44 13.63 -2.54
CA VAL A 37 14.01 14.54 -3.59
C VAL A 37 14.69 14.15 -4.90
N GLU A 38 15.99 13.92 -4.87
CA GLU A 38 16.77 13.54 -6.06
C GLU A 38 16.35 12.17 -6.61
N ALA A 39 16.05 11.20 -5.75
CA ALA A 39 15.66 9.85 -6.18
C ALA A 39 14.27 9.79 -6.84
N PHE A 40 13.32 10.62 -6.39
CA PHE A 40 11.91 10.51 -6.79
C PHE A 40 11.39 11.63 -7.69
N ARG A 41 12.12 12.74 -7.82
CA ARG A 41 11.78 13.84 -8.75
C ARG A 41 11.53 13.29 -10.15
N SER A 42 10.45 13.76 -10.79
CA SER A 42 10.07 13.37 -12.15
C SER A 42 9.88 11.87 -12.39
N THR A 43 9.62 11.10 -11.33
CA THR A 43 9.19 9.70 -11.44
C THR A 43 7.66 9.60 -11.52
N GLY A 44 7.15 8.48 -12.05
CA GLY A 44 5.71 8.20 -12.10
C GLY A 44 5.10 7.70 -10.79
N THR A 45 5.78 7.88 -9.65
CA THR A 45 5.30 7.44 -8.34
C THR A 45 4.49 8.53 -7.64
N CYS A 46 3.71 8.15 -6.61
CA CYS A 46 2.99 9.10 -5.77
C CYS A 46 3.92 10.13 -5.13
N LEU A 47 5.02 9.68 -4.51
CA LEU A 47 6.06 10.55 -3.94
C LEU A 47 6.66 11.51 -4.98
N GLY A 48 6.96 11.03 -6.20
CA GLY A 48 7.45 11.86 -7.29
C GLY A 48 6.44 12.94 -7.69
N GLY A 49 5.16 12.58 -7.80
CA GLY A 49 4.08 13.53 -8.06
C GLY A 49 3.94 14.60 -6.96
N MET A 50 4.12 14.24 -5.68
CA MET A 50 4.15 15.20 -4.57
C MET A 50 5.32 16.17 -4.70
N ILE A 51 6.52 15.66 -5.00
CA ILE A 51 7.74 16.45 -5.18
C ILE A 51 7.55 17.45 -6.31
N ASP A 52 7.17 16.98 -7.50
CA ASP A 52 7.01 17.83 -8.67
C ASP A 52 5.90 18.89 -8.45
N ALA A 53 4.82 18.53 -7.74
CA ALA A 53 3.75 19.48 -7.41
C ALA A 53 4.18 20.53 -6.39
N ALA A 54 5.01 20.17 -5.41
CA ALA A 54 5.56 21.11 -4.44
C ALA A 54 6.47 22.13 -5.13
N GLU A 55 7.34 21.68 -6.02
CA GLU A 55 8.28 22.54 -6.76
C GLU A 55 7.56 23.53 -7.68
N ARG A 56 6.59 23.05 -8.47
CA ARG A 56 5.76 23.93 -9.33
C ARG A 56 5.04 25.02 -8.54
N ARG A 57 4.80 24.81 -7.25
CA ARG A 57 4.10 25.75 -6.36
C ARG A 57 5.04 26.54 -5.45
N GLY A 58 6.36 26.37 -5.57
CA GLY A 58 7.34 27.03 -4.71
C GLY A 58 7.23 26.63 -3.23
N VAL A 59 6.76 25.41 -2.96
CA VAL A 59 6.62 24.85 -1.62
C VAL A 59 7.94 24.24 -1.17
N ARG A 60 8.39 24.58 0.03
CA ARG A 60 9.60 23.98 0.61
C ARG A 60 9.24 22.63 1.23
N LEU A 61 9.83 21.56 0.72
CA LEU A 61 9.73 20.24 1.32
C LEU A 61 10.77 20.07 2.44
N VAL A 62 10.39 19.32 3.48
CA VAL A 62 11.28 18.83 4.53
C VAL A 62 11.20 17.30 4.49
N PRO A 63 12.07 16.65 3.71
CA PRO A 63 12.06 15.20 3.55
C PRO A 63 12.66 14.49 4.77
N SER A 64 12.10 13.34 5.13
CA SER A 64 12.58 12.50 6.25
C SER A 64 13.09 11.15 5.76
N VAL A 65 12.20 10.17 5.60
CA VAL A 65 12.52 8.81 5.14
C VAL A 65 11.55 8.42 4.03
N ALA A 66 12.08 7.74 3.02
CA ALA A 66 11.29 7.15 1.96
C ALA A 66 11.66 5.66 1.85
N ALA A 67 10.80 4.81 2.41
CA ALA A 67 10.99 3.37 2.52
C ALA A 67 9.89 2.63 1.75
N ALA A 68 10.26 1.87 0.71
CA ALA A 68 9.34 0.96 0.03
C ALA A 68 9.99 -0.40 -0.19
N ALA A 69 9.23 -1.46 0.04
CA ALA A 69 9.63 -2.84 -0.19
C ALA A 69 8.65 -3.53 -1.17
N SER A 70 9.09 -4.59 -1.84
CA SER A 70 8.20 -5.40 -2.69
C SER A 70 7.19 -6.16 -1.82
N PRO A 71 5.99 -6.53 -2.34
CA PRO A 71 5.01 -7.30 -1.57
C PRO A 71 5.58 -8.62 -1.04
N ALA A 72 5.51 -8.81 0.28
CA ALA A 72 6.02 -9.99 0.96
C ALA A 72 5.27 -10.22 2.29
N GLY A 73 5.90 -10.91 3.26
CA GLY A 73 5.32 -11.20 4.57
C GLY A 73 5.16 -9.96 5.46
N ARG A 74 4.93 -10.19 6.75
CA ARG A 74 4.82 -9.10 7.72
C ARG A 74 6.12 -8.29 7.76
N VAL A 75 5.98 -6.97 7.93
CA VAL A 75 7.13 -6.09 8.19
C VAL A 75 7.66 -6.41 9.58
N THR A 76 8.96 -6.62 9.71
CA THR A 76 9.51 -6.97 11.03
C THR A 76 9.28 -5.82 12.01
N SER A 77 8.94 -6.17 13.25
CA SER A 77 8.68 -5.18 14.31
C SER A 77 9.86 -4.21 14.48
N GLU A 78 11.08 -4.70 14.31
CA GLU A 78 12.32 -3.92 14.38
C GLU A 78 12.38 -2.83 13.30
N ILE A 79 12.26 -3.17 12.01
CA ILE A 79 12.41 -2.16 10.95
C ILE A 79 11.25 -1.17 10.96
N TYR A 80 10.05 -1.64 11.28
CA TYR A 80 8.89 -0.76 11.43
C TYR A 80 9.12 0.29 12.54
N ALA A 81 9.56 -0.15 13.72
CA ALA A 81 9.87 0.75 14.83
C ALA A 81 10.97 1.75 14.47
N GLN A 82 12.06 1.30 13.84
CA GLN A 82 13.17 2.17 13.44
C GLN A 82 12.73 3.26 12.43
N LEU A 83 11.97 2.88 11.40
CA LEU A 83 11.47 3.83 10.40
C LEU A 83 10.47 4.82 11.01
N LYS A 84 9.55 4.33 11.86
CA LYS A 84 8.58 5.16 12.57
C LYS A 84 9.27 6.16 13.51
N GLU A 85 10.20 5.70 14.34
CA GLU A 85 10.97 6.55 15.26
C GLU A 85 11.73 7.64 14.50
N ARG A 86 12.40 7.27 13.40
CA ARG A 86 13.11 8.23 12.55
C ARG A 86 12.16 9.29 11.98
N LEU A 87 11.04 8.88 11.40
CA LEU A 87 10.05 9.78 10.82
C LEU A 87 9.52 10.77 11.86
N LEU A 88 9.17 10.28 13.06
CA LEU A 88 8.64 11.13 14.13
C LEU A 88 9.69 12.08 14.70
N ALA A 89 10.95 11.64 14.84
CA ALA A 89 12.05 12.48 15.28
C ALA A 89 12.33 13.63 14.29
N ASP A 90 12.38 13.32 13.00
CA ASP A 90 12.57 14.33 11.94
C ASP A 90 11.39 15.31 11.91
N LEU A 91 10.15 14.83 12.06
CA LEU A 91 8.95 15.67 12.09
C LEU A 91 8.94 16.61 13.31
N GLN A 92 9.36 16.11 14.46
CA GLN A 92 9.50 16.90 15.68
C GLN A 92 10.56 18.00 15.50
N ALA A 93 11.71 17.67 14.89
CA ALA A 93 12.79 18.62 14.61
C ALA A 93 12.42 19.65 13.53
N ALA A 94 11.62 19.25 12.54
CA ALA A 94 11.16 20.12 11.45
C ALA A 94 10.07 21.12 11.88
N SER A 95 9.36 20.81 12.97
CA SER A 95 8.20 21.56 13.43
C SER A 95 8.55 23.00 13.85
N PRO A 96 7.64 23.98 13.63
CA PRO A 96 6.32 23.83 13.01
C PRO A 96 6.41 23.66 11.48
N VAL A 97 5.53 22.83 10.93
CA VAL A 97 5.29 22.67 9.48
C VAL A 97 3.86 23.09 9.16
N ASP A 98 3.62 23.52 7.92
CA ASP A 98 2.29 23.94 7.45
C ASP A 98 1.41 22.75 7.05
N GLY A 99 1.99 21.57 6.90
CA GLY A 99 1.31 20.32 6.57
C GLY A 99 2.27 19.14 6.48
N VAL A 100 1.71 17.94 6.48
CA VAL A 100 2.42 16.67 6.34
C VAL A 100 1.91 15.94 5.12
N LEU A 101 2.83 15.43 4.30
CA LEU A 101 2.57 14.59 3.15
C LEU A 101 3.16 13.20 3.42
N LEU A 102 2.32 12.18 3.46
CA LEU A 102 2.73 10.78 3.62
C LEU A 102 2.35 9.98 2.37
N ASP A 103 3.33 9.31 1.78
CA ASP A 103 3.09 8.30 0.76
C ASP A 103 3.07 6.90 1.39
N LEU A 104 1.88 6.32 1.52
CA LEU A 104 1.64 5.05 2.21
C LEU A 104 0.95 4.07 1.25
N HIS A 105 1.17 2.77 1.46
CA HIS A 105 0.50 1.77 0.63
C HIS A 105 -0.97 1.58 1.04
N GLY A 106 -1.24 1.49 2.35
CA GLY A 106 -2.57 1.21 2.90
C GLY A 106 -2.84 -0.26 3.21
N ALA A 107 -1.82 -1.12 3.14
CA ALA A 107 -1.93 -2.56 3.40
C ALA A 107 -0.71 -3.11 4.15
N MET A 108 0.02 -2.25 4.86
CA MET A 108 1.19 -2.66 5.62
C MET A 108 0.76 -3.26 6.95
N VAL A 109 1.23 -4.47 7.21
CA VAL A 109 0.96 -5.18 8.45
C VAL A 109 2.30 -5.54 9.11
N PRO A 110 2.76 -4.75 10.11
CA PRO A 110 3.91 -5.08 10.91
C PRO A 110 3.67 -6.30 11.81
N GLU A 111 4.73 -6.89 12.35
CA GLU A 111 4.60 -7.87 13.43
C GLU A 111 4.01 -7.21 14.68
N GLY A 112 2.97 -7.82 15.26
CA GLY A 112 2.32 -7.32 16.48
C GLY A 112 1.31 -6.18 16.26
N LEU A 113 1.10 -5.74 15.02
CA LEU A 113 0.11 -4.72 14.64
C LEU A 113 -0.68 -5.20 13.42
N ASP A 114 -1.97 -4.87 13.37
CA ASP A 114 -2.83 -5.21 12.23
C ASP A 114 -3.04 -4.04 11.26
N ASP A 115 -2.80 -2.81 11.71
CA ASP A 115 -2.95 -1.58 10.93
C ASP A 115 -1.70 -0.70 11.09
N GLY A 116 -0.71 -0.89 10.19
CA GLY A 116 0.54 -0.14 10.23
C GLY A 116 0.37 1.32 9.85
N GLU A 117 -0.42 1.61 8.81
CA GLU A 117 -0.68 2.98 8.37
C GLU A 117 -1.46 3.79 9.41
N GLY A 118 -2.50 3.21 10.02
CA GLY A 118 -3.28 3.85 11.08
C GLY A 118 -2.42 4.21 12.29
N ASP A 119 -1.58 3.28 12.75
CA ASP A 119 -0.64 3.51 13.85
C ASP A 119 0.37 4.63 13.54
N LEU A 120 0.89 4.68 12.31
CA LEU A 120 1.79 5.74 11.87
C LEU A 120 1.08 7.11 11.79
N ILE A 121 -0.10 7.16 11.18
CA ILE A 121 -0.89 8.40 11.03
C ILE A 121 -1.30 8.94 12.41
N GLU A 122 -1.71 8.07 13.33
CA GLU A 122 -2.05 8.48 14.70
C GLU A 122 -0.83 9.07 15.42
N ALA A 123 0.35 8.45 15.28
CA ALA A 123 1.59 8.97 15.86
C ALA A 123 1.99 10.33 15.26
N VAL A 124 1.91 10.50 13.95
CA VAL A 124 2.11 11.79 13.27
C VAL A 124 1.12 12.84 13.77
N ARG A 125 -0.16 12.48 13.91
CA ARG A 125 -1.20 13.38 14.43
C ARG A 125 -0.92 13.85 15.85
N LYS A 126 -0.37 12.98 16.71
CA LYS A 126 0.05 13.35 18.08
C LYS A 126 1.17 14.40 18.07
N VAL A 127 2.08 14.36 17.10
CA VAL A 127 3.17 15.35 16.96
C VAL A 127 2.65 16.70 16.46
N VAL A 128 1.86 16.73 15.38
CA VAL A 128 1.46 18.00 14.72
C VAL A 128 0.18 18.62 15.26
N GLY A 129 -0.58 17.89 16.10
CA GLY A 129 -1.86 18.32 16.63
C GLY A 129 -2.99 18.35 15.60
N PRO A 130 -4.22 18.76 15.96
CA PRO A 130 -5.41 18.58 15.13
C PRO A 130 -5.55 19.58 13.97
N ARG A 131 -4.79 20.68 13.98
CA ARG A 131 -4.97 21.78 13.00
C ARG A 131 -4.11 21.62 11.75
N ILE A 132 -2.95 20.99 11.86
CA ILE A 132 -2.04 20.83 10.73
C ILE A 132 -2.61 19.75 9.79
N PRO A 133 -2.84 20.05 8.49
CA PRO A 133 -3.29 19.05 7.54
C PRO A 133 -2.29 17.89 7.43
N VAL A 134 -2.79 16.66 7.45
CA VAL A 134 -2.02 15.45 7.13
C VAL A 134 -2.67 14.87 5.89
N ALA A 135 -2.00 15.00 4.75
CA ALA A 135 -2.43 14.41 3.50
C ALA A 135 -1.69 13.09 3.30
N VAL A 136 -2.45 12.04 3.04
CA VAL A 136 -1.91 10.69 2.82
C VAL A 136 -2.30 10.30 1.40
N THR A 137 -1.34 9.90 0.57
CA THR A 137 -1.66 9.04 -0.57
C THR A 137 -1.69 7.63 -0.03
N LEU A 138 -2.88 7.04 -0.04
CA LEU A 138 -3.03 5.60 0.08
C LEU A 138 -3.06 5.05 -1.35
N ASP A 139 -2.58 3.83 -1.53
CA ASP A 139 -2.65 3.17 -2.82
C ASP A 139 -4.13 2.92 -3.18
N HIS A 140 -4.64 3.87 -3.96
CA HIS A 140 -5.83 3.87 -4.82
C HIS A 140 -7.23 4.15 -4.26
N ASN A 141 -8.00 4.83 -5.13
CA ASN A 141 -9.47 4.88 -5.13
C ASN A 141 -10.12 3.50 -5.40
N ILE A 142 -9.30 2.47 -5.64
CA ILE A 142 -9.69 1.13 -6.11
C ILE A 142 -8.90 0.13 -5.28
N LEU A 143 -9.60 -0.68 -4.49
CA LEU A 143 -9.03 -1.80 -3.77
C LEU A 143 -9.24 -3.09 -4.59
N VAL A 144 -8.17 -3.82 -4.89
CA VAL A 144 -8.26 -5.12 -5.57
C VAL A 144 -8.36 -6.23 -4.52
N VAL A 145 -9.54 -6.84 -4.40
CA VAL A 145 -9.74 -7.93 -3.45
C VAL A 145 -9.74 -9.28 -4.18
N LYS A 146 -8.74 -10.13 -3.89
CA LYS A 146 -8.62 -11.47 -4.47
C LYS A 146 -9.55 -12.48 -3.76
N SER A 147 -10.86 -12.26 -3.89
CA SER A 147 -11.91 -13.10 -3.32
C SER A 147 -13.14 -13.03 -4.21
N THR A 148 -13.81 -14.16 -4.44
CA THR A 148 -14.97 -14.25 -5.32
C THR A 148 -16.29 -13.92 -4.62
N ILE A 149 -16.39 -14.12 -3.30
CA ILE A 149 -17.65 -13.96 -2.55
C ILE A 149 -17.42 -13.30 -1.19
N HIS A 150 -16.48 -13.83 -0.39
CA HIS A 150 -16.33 -13.44 1.02
C HIS A 150 -15.95 -11.97 1.24
N TYR A 151 -15.38 -11.29 0.24
CA TYR A 151 -15.02 -9.88 0.38
C TYR A 151 -16.25 -9.01 0.61
N ARG A 152 -17.42 -9.37 0.08
CA ARG A 152 -18.64 -8.57 0.20
C ARG A 152 -18.99 -8.28 1.65
N ALA A 153 -18.89 -9.29 2.53
CA ALA A 153 -19.18 -9.10 3.95
C ALA A 153 -18.32 -8.01 4.63
N ALA A 154 -17.06 -7.86 4.21
CA ALA A 154 -16.14 -6.89 4.80
C ALA A 154 -16.13 -5.54 4.05
N PHE A 155 -16.26 -5.56 2.72
CA PHE A 155 -16.01 -4.40 1.88
C PHE A 155 -17.27 -3.77 1.29
N GLU A 156 -18.36 -4.52 1.09
CA GLU A 156 -19.61 -3.97 0.55
C GLU A 156 -20.20 -2.82 1.39
N PRO A 157 -20.12 -2.83 2.75
CA PRO A 157 -20.61 -1.71 3.54
C PRO A 157 -19.81 -0.41 3.40
N ILE A 158 -18.55 -0.49 2.93
CA ILE A 158 -17.60 0.64 2.90
C ILE A 158 -17.15 1.02 1.49
N ALA A 159 -17.40 0.17 0.49
CA ALA A 159 -17.07 0.43 -0.90
C ALA A 159 -18.08 1.39 -1.54
N ARG A 160 -17.58 2.39 -2.26
CA ARG A 160 -18.42 3.26 -3.10
C ARG A 160 -19.04 2.47 -4.26
N GLU A 161 -18.27 1.57 -4.85
CA GLU A 161 -18.63 0.74 -5.99
C GLU A 161 -17.84 -0.57 -5.93
N ILE A 162 -18.46 -1.66 -6.36
CA ILE A 162 -17.83 -2.98 -6.49
C ILE A 162 -17.80 -3.33 -7.97
N ILE A 163 -16.60 -3.52 -8.51
CA ILE A 163 -16.39 -3.95 -9.90
C ILE A 163 -15.82 -5.37 -9.85
N GLU A 164 -16.64 -6.35 -10.23
CA GLU A 164 -16.19 -7.73 -10.35
C GLU A 164 -15.41 -7.91 -11.66
N VAL A 165 -14.18 -8.41 -11.54
CA VAL A 165 -13.25 -8.56 -12.68
C VAL A 165 -12.92 -10.04 -12.84
N ASP A 166 -13.29 -10.62 -13.98
CA ASP A 166 -12.83 -11.97 -14.39
C ASP A 166 -11.41 -11.91 -14.97
N ALA A 167 -10.44 -11.64 -14.10
CA ALA A 167 -9.03 -11.62 -14.46
C ALA A 167 -8.57 -13.01 -14.95
N PRO A 168 -7.69 -13.08 -15.96
CA PRO A 168 -7.09 -14.35 -16.39
C PRO A 168 -6.37 -15.04 -15.22
N GLY A 169 -6.58 -16.34 -15.03
CA GLY A 169 -5.90 -17.11 -13.99
C GLY A 169 -6.61 -18.41 -13.63
N LEU A 170 -5.97 -19.20 -12.76
CA LEU A 170 -6.45 -20.52 -12.32
C LEU A 170 -7.78 -20.49 -11.56
N SER A 171 -8.19 -19.32 -11.08
CA SER A 171 -9.44 -19.11 -10.34
C SER A 171 -10.55 -18.47 -11.17
N SER A 172 -10.41 -18.38 -12.51
CA SER A 172 -11.46 -17.83 -13.36
C SER A 172 -12.72 -18.71 -13.29
N SER A 173 -13.90 -18.07 -13.23
CA SER A 173 -15.18 -18.77 -13.29
C SER A 173 -15.57 -19.19 -14.71
N ASN A 174 -14.83 -18.71 -15.73
CA ASN A 174 -15.05 -19.13 -17.11
C ASN A 174 -14.34 -20.47 -17.37
N LEU A 175 -15.11 -21.56 -17.32
CA LEU A 175 -14.61 -22.91 -17.53
C LEU A 175 -14.02 -23.13 -18.93
N GLU A 176 -14.47 -22.39 -19.95
CA GLU A 176 -13.97 -22.52 -21.33
C GLU A 176 -12.50 -22.09 -21.47
N ARG A 177 -11.96 -21.34 -20.50
CA ARG A 177 -10.55 -20.94 -20.47
C ARG A 177 -9.60 -22.09 -20.11
N PHE A 178 -10.12 -23.26 -19.72
CA PHE A 178 -9.33 -24.39 -19.25
C PHE A 178 -9.45 -25.60 -20.17
N ASP A 179 -8.32 -26.26 -20.42
CA ASP A 179 -8.26 -27.51 -21.19
C ASP A 179 -8.39 -28.73 -20.25
N PHE A 180 -9.63 -29.11 -19.93
CA PHE A 180 -9.92 -30.22 -19.01
C PHE A 180 -9.60 -31.59 -19.62
N LYS A 181 -8.57 -32.28 -19.11
CA LYS A 181 -8.18 -33.62 -19.60
C LYS A 181 -8.77 -34.81 -18.85
N ARG A 182 -9.16 -34.63 -17.58
CA ARG A 182 -9.58 -35.73 -16.67
C ARG A 182 -10.96 -35.54 -16.06
N VAL A 183 -11.76 -34.63 -16.61
CA VAL A 183 -13.13 -34.39 -16.14
C VAL A 183 -14.05 -35.55 -16.57
N ARG A 184 -14.96 -35.97 -15.69
CA ARG A 184 -15.97 -36.98 -16.01
C ARG A 184 -17.03 -36.35 -16.90
N ARG A 185 -17.28 -36.96 -18.07
CA ARG A 185 -18.26 -36.49 -19.06
C ARG A 185 -19.39 -37.53 -19.24
N PRO A 186 -20.61 -37.12 -19.66
CA PRO A 186 -21.00 -35.74 -19.98
C PRO A 186 -21.20 -34.87 -18.72
N ILE A 187 -20.81 -33.59 -18.79
CA ILE A 187 -21.02 -32.62 -17.70
C ILE A 187 -21.36 -31.23 -18.25
N PHE A 188 -22.52 -30.69 -17.87
CA PHE A 188 -22.86 -29.29 -18.13
C PHE A 188 -21.96 -28.36 -17.28
N PRO A 189 -21.37 -27.27 -17.81
CA PRO A 189 -21.60 -26.67 -19.13
C PRO A 189 -20.62 -27.12 -20.24
N LEU A 190 -19.66 -28.00 -19.96
CA LEU A 190 -18.69 -28.47 -20.97
C LEU A 190 -19.33 -29.33 -22.08
N ASP A 191 -20.45 -29.97 -21.75
CA ASP A 191 -21.29 -30.78 -22.62
C ASP A 191 -22.72 -30.22 -22.56
N ALA A 192 -23.10 -29.38 -23.54
CA ALA A 192 -24.38 -28.66 -23.53
C ALA A 192 -25.60 -29.60 -23.47
N GLU A 193 -25.52 -30.76 -24.12
CA GLU A 193 -26.61 -31.75 -24.20
C GLU A 193 -26.63 -32.73 -23.01
N THR A 194 -25.98 -32.40 -21.88
CA THR A 194 -25.95 -33.29 -20.70
C THR A 194 -27.32 -33.38 -20.04
N THR A 195 -27.81 -34.61 -19.85
CA THR A 195 -29.01 -34.90 -19.05
C THR A 195 -28.62 -35.56 -17.73
N TYR A 196 -29.12 -35.04 -16.61
CA TYR A 196 -28.98 -35.67 -15.29
C TYR A 196 -30.26 -36.45 -14.93
N PRO A 197 -30.14 -37.60 -14.25
CA PRO A 197 -31.28 -38.39 -13.80
C PRO A 197 -32.14 -37.68 -12.74
#